data_AF-A0A6P2B1E1-F1
#
_entry.id   AF-A0A6P2B1E1-F1
#
_cell.length_a   1.000
_cell.length_b   1.000
_cell.length_c   1.000
_cell.angle_alpha   90.00
_cell.angle_beta   90.00
_cell.angle_gamma   90.00
#
_symmetry.space_group_name_H-M   'P 1'
#
loop_
_entity.id
_entity.type
_entity.pdbx_description
1 polymer ?
#
loop_
_entity_poly.entity_id
_entity_poly.type
_entity_poly.pdbx_seq_one_letter_code
_entity_poly.pdbx_strand_id
1 'polypeptide(L)'
;MSDKQTNETEQNKVVRTRVIVLLDGTFVVRWQENRVQELQTGEYRVYHKRDFGAMISDYELNQLQRGGIIERFDETHVWLCPTPKHHDPHKTLWEKMRARSYYLNTTFPISREADVINALAEHGLQDDFLPRLRDEFVVLWGRNGLSFRKFEEAESARQLLLERVPDIFSETVVAFVETSKR
;
A
#
# COMPACT_ATOMS: atom_id res chain seq x y z
N MET A 1 -0.45 -35.80 -23.97
CA MET A 1 -0.99 -36.08 -22.62
C MET A 1 -0.56 -34.91 -21.75
N SER A 2 -1.49 -33.98 -21.58
CA SER A 2 -1.31 -32.69 -20.93
C SER A 2 -1.94 -32.76 -19.55
N ASP A 3 -1.13 -32.97 -18.51
CA ASP A 3 -1.60 -32.97 -17.11
C ASP A 3 -0.50 -32.44 -16.19
N LYS A 4 -0.05 -31.21 -16.42
CA LYS A 4 0.88 -30.50 -15.50
C LYS A 4 0.50 -29.05 -15.19
N GLN A 5 -0.60 -28.52 -15.73
CA GLN A 5 -0.88 -27.08 -15.64
C GLN A 5 -1.92 -26.70 -14.56
N THR A 6 -2.52 -27.68 -13.87
CA THR A 6 -3.67 -27.44 -12.98
C THR A 6 -3.31 -27.19 -11.52
N ASN A 7 -2.05 -27.41 -11.09
CA ASN A 7 -1.67 -27.37 -9.66
C ASN A 7 -1.07 -26.04 -9.17
N GLU A 8 -0.54 -25.18 -10.05
CA GLU A 8 0.06 -23.89 -9.62
C GLU A 8 -0.99 -22.80 -9.40
N THR A 9 -2.15 -22.90 -10.05
CA THR A 9 -3.19 -21.86 -10.01
C THR A 9 -4.00 -21.86 -8.71
N GLU A 10 -4.06 -22.99 -7.98
CA GLU A 10 -4.77 -23.08 -6.70
C GLU A 10 -3.95 -22.53 -5.53
N GLN A 11 -2.62 -22.63 -5.56
CA GLN A 11 -1.75 -22.16 -4.46
C GLN A 11 -1.75 -20.63 -4.30
N ASN A 12 -2.05 -19.89 -5.36
CA ASN A 12 -2.05 -18.43 -5.34
C ASN A 12 -3.45 -17.82 -5.13
N LYS A 13 -4.46 -18.66 -4.92
CA LYS A 13 -5.84 -18.21 -4.68
C LYS A 13 -6.07 -18.05 -3.18
N VAL A 14 -6.48 -16.85 -2.76
CA VAL A 14 -6.83 -16.56 -1.36
C VAL A 14 -8.25 -16.03 -1.25
N VAL A 15 -8.93 -16.36 -0.14
CA VAL A 15 -10.25 -15.78 0.15
C VAL A 15 -10.07 -14.28 0.39
N ARG A 16 -10.91 -13.47 -0.27
CA ARG A 16 -10.83 -12.01 -0.22
C ARG A 16 -10.86 -11.45 1.20
N THR A 17 -11.65 -12.05 2.08
CA THR A 17 -11.75 -11.62 3.49
C THR A 17 -10.46 -11.80 4.29
N ARG A 18 -9.49 -12.56 3.77
CA ARG A 18 -8.15 -12.68 4.35
C ARG A 18 -7.20 -11.59 3.87
N VAL A 19 -7.56 -10.85 2.82
CA VAL A 19 -6.76 -9.73 2.33
C VAL A 19 -7.21 -8.47 3.05
N ILE A 20 -6.30 -7.86 3.79
CA ILE A 20 -6.58 -6.70 4.65
C ILE A 20 -5.50 -5.65 4.48
N VAL A 21 -5.85 -4.44 4.90
CA VAL A 21 -4.97 -3.28 4.95
C VAL A 21 -4.66 -3.01 6.41
N LEU A 22 -3.38 -2.97 6.77
CA LEU A 22 -2.97 -2.64 8.14
C LEU A 22 -3.06 -1.12 8.40
N LEU A 23 -2.94 -0.68 9.64
CA LEU A 23 -2.93 0.76 9.98
C LEU A 23 -1.74 1.53 9.38
N ASP A 24 -0.64 0.83 9.09
CA ASP A 24 0.48 1.38 8.32
C ASP A 24 0.20 1.40 6.81
N GLY A 25 -1.01 0.98 6.42
CA GLY A 25 -1.58 0.80 5.09
C GLY A 25 -0.88 -0.23 4.21
N THR A 26 -0.09 -1.12 4.81
CA THR A 26 0.44 -2.26 4.08
C THR A 26 -0.66 -3.25 3.75
N PHE A 27 -0.66 -3.73 2.51
CA PHE A 27 -1.51 -4.82 2.06
C PHE A 27 -0.94 -6.17 2.48
N VAL A 28 -1.76 -6.98 3.16
CA VAL A 28 -1.34 -8.29 3.66
C VAL A 28 -2.38 -9.37 3.43
N VAL A 29 -1.95 -10.63 3.39
CA VAL A 29 -2.80 -11.81 3.56
C VAL A 29 -2.69 -12.31 4.99
N ARG A 30 -3.83 -12.49 5.64
CA ARG A 30 -3.94 -13.14 6.94
C ARG A 30 -4.08 -14.65 6.79
N TRP A 31 -2.99 -15.35 7.06
CA TRP A 31 -2.94 -16.81 7.01
C TRP A 31 -3.43 -17.45 8.32
N GLN A 32 -3.12 -16.81 9.46
CA GLN A 32 -3.44 -17.29 10.80
C GLN A 32 -3.89 -16.12 11.69
N GLU A 33 -4.31 -16.42 12.94
CA GLU A 33 -4.83 -15.40 13.84
C GLU A 33 -3.81 -14.29 14.15
N ASN A 34 -2.53 -14.65 14.29
CA ASN A 34 -1.42 -13.79 14.70
C ASN A 34 -0.30 -13.67 13.64
N ARG A 35 -0.55 -14.09 12.40
CA ARG A 35 0.46 -14.10 11.33
C ARG A 35 -0.12 -13.65 10.01
N VAL A 36 0.55 -12.67 9.40
CA VAL A 36 0.23 -12.13 8.09
C VAL A 36 1.45 -12.18 7.18
N GLN A 37 1.20 -12.14 5.87
CA GLN A 37 2.23 -12.01 4.84
C GLN A 37 1.99 -10.72 4.04
N GLU A 38 3.01 -9.87 3.92
CA GLU A 38 2.95 -8.69 3.07
C GLU A 38 2.86 -9.06 1.59
N LEU A 39 1.88 -8.50 0.89
CA LEU A 39 1.67 -8.80 -0.53
C LEU A 39 2.81 -8.29 -1.42
N GLN A 40 3.42 -7.17 -1.07
CA GLN A 40 4.48 -6.56 -1.88
C GLN A 40 5.83 -7.28 -1.78
N THR A 41 6.17 -7.78 -0.59
CA THR A 41 7.50 -8.33 -0.29
C THR A 41 7.49 -9.84 -0.12
N GLY A 42 6.32 -10.43 0.14
CA GLY A 42 6.19 -11.82 0.56
C GLY A 42 6.66 -12.09 1.98
N GLU A 43 7.10 -11.06 2.73
CA GLU A 43 7.59 -11.23 4.09
C GLU A 43 6.45 -11.54 5.06
N TYR A 44 6.73 -12.46 5.99
CA TYR A 44 5.83 -12.74 7.10
C TYR A 44 6.13 -11.82 8.28
N ARG A 45 5.06 -11.39 8.97
CA ARG A 45 5.17 -10.69 10.26
C ARG A 45 4.10 -11.12 11.25
N VAL A 46 4.40 -10.88 12.52
CA VAL A 46 3.44 -10.99 13.62
C VAL A 46 2.33 -9.97 13.39
N TYR A 47 1.10 -10.38 13.66
CA TYR A 47 -0.09 -9.55 13.52
C TYR A 47 -0.83 -9.47 14.84
N HIS A 48 -1.10 -8.25 15.28
CA HIS A 48 -1.97 -7.97 16.41
C HIS A 48 -3.28 -7.34 15.91
N LYS A 49 -4.39 -7.58 16.62
CA LYS A 49 -5.71 -7.02 16.25
C LYS A 49 -5.68 -5.48 16.13
N ARG A 50 -4.83 -4.82 16.91
CA ARG A 50 -4.63 -3.35 16.85
C ARG A 50 -3.97 -2.87 15.56
N ASP A 51 -3.31 -3.76 14.81
CA ASP A 51 -2.64 -3.40 13.56
C ASP A 51 -3.64 -3.40 12.38
N PHE A 52 -4.88 -3.86 12.60
CA PHE A 52 -5.95 -3.82 11.62
C PHE A 52 -6.31 -2.38 11.25
N GLY A 53 -6.22 -2.05 9.96
CA GLY A 53 -6.72 -0.80 9.42
C GLY A 53 -8.11 -0.97 8.84
N ALA A 54 -8.20 -1.68 7.72
CA ALA A 54 -9.45 -1.85 7.00
C ALA A 54 -9.51 -3.17 6.21
N MET A 55 -10.72 -3.56 5.84
CA MET A 55 -10.93 -4.56 4.79
C MET A 55 -10.49 -4.00 3.45
N ILE A 56 -9.93 -4.85 2.59
CA ILE A 56 -9.52 -4.40 1.26
C ILE A 56 -10.74 -4.09 0.36
N SER A 57 -10.70 -2.91 -0.27
CA SER A 57 -11.72 -2.45 -1.22
C SER A 57 -11.46 -2.92 -2.65
N ASP A 58 -12.48 -2.88 -3.53
CA ASP A 58 -12.30 -3.12 -4.97
C ASP A 58 -11.32 -2.12 -5.59
N TYR A 59 -11.36 -0.89 -5.10
CA TYR A 59 -10.44 0.15 -5.52
C TYR A 59 -8.99 -0.27 -5.28
N GLU A 60 -8.69 -0.73 -4.07
CA GLU A 60 -7.35 -1.18 -3.68
C GLU A 60 -6.92 -2.46 -4.41
N LEU A 61 -7.83 -3.40 -4.62
CA LEU A 61 -7.55 -4.60 -5.41
C LEU A 61 -7.19 -4.24 -6.85
N ASN A 62 -7.91 -3.29 -7.47
CA ASN A 62 -7.53 -2.76 -8.78
C ASN A 62 -6.13 -2.14 -8.77
N GLN A 63 -5.74 -1.44 -7.70
CA GLN A 63 -4.39 -0.89 -7.59
C GLN A 63 -3.32 -1.99 -7.47
N LEU A 64 -3.57 -3.02 -6.66
CA LEU A 64 -2.67 -4.17 -6.55
C LEU A 64 -2.53 -4.91 -7.88
N GLN A 65 -3.60 -4.97 -8.67
CA GLN A 65 -3.60 -5.59 -10.00
C GLN A 65 -2.76 -4.78 -10.98
N ARG A 66 -2.95 -3.45 -11.04
CA ARG A 66 -2.11 -2.54 -11.84
C ARG A 66 -0.64 -2.58 -11.43
N GLY A 67 -0.38 -2.76 -10.14
CA GLY A 67 0.96 -2.92 -9.58
C GLY A 67 1.60 -4.30 -9.84
N GLY A 68 0.88 -5.23 -10.48
CA GLY A 68 1.37 -6.59 -10.74
C GLY A 68 1.58 -7.42 -9.47
N ILE A 69 0.97 -7.04 -8.35
CA ILE A 69 1.03 -7.76 -7.07
C ILE A 69 -0.02 -8.88 -7.04
N ILE A 70 -1.19 -8.62 -7.62
CA ILE A 70 -2.23 -9.62 -7.85
C ILE A 70 -2.51 -9.74 -9.34
N GLU A 71 -2.96 -10.90 -9.77
CA GLU A 71 -3.28 -11.18 -11.17
C GLU A 71 -4.73 -10.75 -11.49
N ARG A 72 -5.66 -11.09 -10.59
CA ARG A 72 -7.10 -10.78 -10.70
C ARG A 72 -7.80 -10.96 -9.36
N PHE A 73 -9.05 -10.50 -9.27
CA PHE A 73 -9.92 -10.72 -8.11
C PHE A 73 -11.39 -10.80 -8.54
N ASP A 74 -12.21 -11.38 -7.68
CA ASP A 74 -13.67 -11.34 -7.76
C ASP A 74 -14.28 -10.98 -6.38
N GLU A 75 -15.59 -11.14 -6.24
CA GLU A 75 -16.32 -10.86 -4.99
C GLU A 75 -15.81 -11.67 -3.78
N THR A 76 -15.24 -12.84 -4.03
CA THR A 76 -14.93 -13.85 -3.02
C THR A 76 -13.44 -14.19 -2.91
N HIS A 77 -12.66 -14.00 -3.96
CA HIS A 77 -11.28 -14.46 -4.07
C HIS A 77 -10.35 -13.43 -4.72
N VAL A 78 -9.08 -13.56 -4.37
CA VAL A 78 -7.96 -12.80 -4.93
C VAL A 78 -6.90 -13.80 -5.40
N TRP A 79 -6.39 -13.62 -6.62
CA TRP A 79 -5.32 -14.43 -7.19
C TRP A 79 -4.02 -13.63 -7.11
N LEU A 80 -3.08 -14.10 -6.29
CA LEU A 80 -1.79 -13.46 -6.06
C LEU A 80 -0.82 -13.75 -7.21
N CYS A 81 0.09 -12.80 -7.51
CA CYS A 81 1.16 -13.08 -8.45
C CYS A 81 2.21 -14.03 -7.82
N PRO A 82 2.76 -15.01 -8.57
CA PRO A 82 3.68 -16.02 -8.03
C PRO A 82 5.04 -15.52 -7.50
N THR A 83 5.36 -14.23 -7.57
CA THR A 83 6.66 -13.70 -7.13
C THR A 83 6.57 -12.24 -6.68
N PRO A 84 6.82 -11.93 -5.39
CA PRO A 84 7.15 -10.57 -5.01
C PRO A 84 8.58 -10.27 -5.47
N LYS A 85 8.73 -9.46 -6.54
CA LYS A 85 10.02 -9.11 -7.16
C LYS A 85 10.95 -8.24 -6.30
N HIS A 86 10.60 -7.98 -5.04
CA HIS A 86 11.25 -6.93 -4.23
C HIS A 86 11.80 -7.43 -2.88
N HIS A 87 12.26 -8.69 -2.83
CA HIS A 87 13.07 -9.14 -1.70
C HIS A 87 14.47 -8.54 -1.81
N ASP A 88 14.77 -7.50 -1.02
CA ASP A 88 16.14 -6.99 -0.87
C ASP A 88 16.88 -7.85 0.18
N PRO A 89 17.80 -8.73 -0.24
CA PRO A 89 18.52 -9.60 0.69
C PRO A 89 19.47 -8.83 1.62
N HIS A 90 19.78 -7.56 1.33
CA HIS A 90 20.77 -6.77 2.05
C HIS A 90 20.24 -6.02 3.27
N LYS A 91 18.94 -6.07 3.56
CA LYS A 91 18.42 -5.45 4.78
C LYS A 91 19.01 -6.10 6.04
N THR A 92 19.57 -5.28 6.91
CA THR A 92 20.03 -5.70 8.24
C THR A 92 18.88 -6.24 9.08
N LEU A 93 19.17 -7.07 10.09
CA LEU A 93 18.15 -7.61 11.00
C LEU A 93 17.33 -6.48 11.66
N TRP A 94 17.98 -5.35 11.96
CA TRP A 94 17.36 -4.15 12.50
C TRP A 94 16.37 -3.49 11.53
N GLU A 95 16.74 -3.33 10.26
CA GLU A 95 15.85 -2.83 9.20
C GLU A 95 14.72 -3.81 8.89
N LYS A 96 14.94 -5.11 9.07
CA LYS A 96 13.89 -6.14 8.97
C LYS A 96 12.93 -6.13 10.16
N MET A 97 13.35 -5.61 11.31
CA MET A 97 12.54 -5.56 12.54
C MET A 97 11.69 -4.30 12.66
N ARG A 98 12.01 -3.23 11.93
CA ARG A 98 11.23 -1.99 11.87
C ARG A 98 10.75 -1.76 10.45
N ALA A 99 9.49 -2.07 10.17
CA ALA A 99 8.89 -1.68 8.91
C ALA A 99 8.44 -0.21 9.05
N ARG A 100 9.23 0.69 8.49
CA ARG A 100 8.85 2.10 8.35
C ARG A 100 8.27 2.33 6.96
N SER A 101 7.07 2.89 6.94
CA SER A 101 6.36 3.29 5.72
C SER A 101 6.15 4.79 5.76
N TYR A 102 6.48 5.47 4.68
CA TYR A 102 6.37 6.91 4.54
C TYR A 102 5.18 7.27 3.66
N TYR A 103 4.56 8.40 3.94
CA TYR A 103 3.46 8.97 3.18
C TYR A 103 3.51 10.49 3.31
N LEU A 104 2.75 11.20 2.49
CA LEU A 104 2.68 12.64 2.57
C LEU A 104 1.44 13.04 3.36
N ASN A 105 1.63 13.80 4.43
CA ASN A 105 0.52 14.34 5.19
C ASN A 105 0.18 15.73 4.65
N THR A 106 -1.09 15.92 4.29
CA THR A 106 -1.58 17.24 3.86
C THR A 106 -2.28 17.94 5.02
N THR A 107 -2.52 19.23 4.89
CA THR A 107 -3.33 20.00 5.87
C THR A 107 -4.82 19.99 5.54
N PHE A 108 -5.23 19.27 4.48
CA PHE A 108 -6.63 19.23 4.06
C PHE A 108 -7.45 18.29 4.94
N PRO A 109 -8.60 18.75 5.47
CA PRO A 109 -9.51 17.88 6.20
C PRO A 109 -10.19 16.89 5.24
N ILE A 110 -10.70 15.78 5.77
CA ILE A 110 -11.41 14.75 4.99
C ILE A 110 -12.54 15.31 4.10
N SER A 111 -13.18 16.42 4.50
CA SER A 111 -14.26 17.06 3.71
C SER A 111 -13.77 17.67 2.40
N ARG A 112 -12.46 17.83 2.23
CA ARG A 112 -11.81 18.39 1.02
C ARG A 112 -11.12 17.33 0.17
N GLU A 113 -11.40 16.05 0.40
CA GLU A 113 -10.85 14.95 -0.42
C GLU A 113 -11.09 15.16 -1.92
N ALA A 114 -12.30 15.58 -2.30
CA ALA A 114 -12.65 15.83 -3.70
C ALA A 114 -11.77 16.93 -4.34
N ASP A 115 -11.47 17.99 -3.58
CA ASP A 115 -10.60 19.08 -4.07
C ASP A 115 -9.18 18.57 -4.32
N VAL A 116 -8.66 17.74 -3.40
CA VAL A 116 -7.32 17.13 -3.54
C VAL A 116 -7.26 16.20 -4.74
N ILE A 117 -8.28 15.37 -4.94
CA ILE A 117 -8.39 14.47 -6.11
C ILE A 117 -8.40 15.30 -7.41
N ASN A 118 -9.22 16.34 -7.48
CA ASN A 118 -9.33 17.20 -8.66
C ASN A 118 -8.01 17.92 -8.94
N ALA A 119 -7.36 18.46 -7.91
CA ALA A 119 -6.07 19.14 -8.04
C ALA A 119 -4.99 18.22 -8.62
N LEU A 120 -4.92 16.96 -8.16
CA LEU A 120 -3.98 15.98 -8.70
C LEU A 120 -4.31 15.65 -10.17
N ALA A 121 -5.59 15.50 -10.50
CA ALA A 121 -6.04 15.20 -11.86
C ALA A 121 -5.73 16.34 -12.85
N GLU A 122 -6.02 17.58 -12.46
CA GLU A 122 -5.78 18.79 -13.27
C GLU A 122 -4.29 18.97 -13.62
N HIS A 123 -3.40 18.52 -12.74
CA HIS A 123 -1.95 18.65 -12.91
C HIS A 123 -1.27 17.37 -13.42
N GLY A 124 -2.04 16.33 -13.75
CA GLY A 124 -1.53 15.07 -14.30
C GLY A 124 -0.77 14.21 -13.29
N LEU A 125 -1.06 14.35 -11.99
CA LEU A 125 -0.37 13.69 -10.87
C LEU A 125 -1.16 12.52 -10.28
N GLN A 126 -2.37 12.24 -10.78
CA GLN A 126 -3.25 11.17 -10.30
C GLN A 126 -2.66 9.75 -10.43
N ASP A 127 -1.67 9.56 -11.30
CA ASP A 127 -0.98 8.28 -11.46
C ASP A 127 0.20 8.12 -10.49
N ASP A 128 0.72 9.23 -9.95
CA ASP A 128 1.84 9.26 -9.03
C ASP A 128 1.38 9.29 -7.57
N PHE A 129 0.22 9.88 -7.31
CA PHE A 129 -0.33 10.07 -5.97
C PHE A 129 -1.72 9.52 -5.82
N LEU A 130 -1.97 8.88 -4.67
CA LEU A 130 -3.28 8.46 -4.26
C LEU A 130 -3.71 9.15 -2.95
N PRO A 131 -4.79 9.95 -2.97
CA PRO A 131 -5.43 10.42 -1.75
C PRO A 131 -6.03 9.28 -0.93
N ARG A 132 -5.82 9.31 0.38
CA ARG A 132 -6.48 8.46 1.36
C ARG A 132 -6.92 9.29 2.55
N LEU A 133 -7.95 8.83 3.24
CA LEU A 133 -8.38 9.40 4.51
C LEU A 133 -7.60 8.76 5.65
N ARG A 134 -7.01 9.57 6.51
CA ARG A 134 -6.34 9.12 7.73
C ARG A 134 -6.61 10.10 8.85
N ASP A 135 -7.15 9.58 9.95
CA ASP A 135 -7.62 10.39 11.08
C ASP A 135 -8.61 11.46 10.57
N GLU A 136 -8.30 12.75 10.71
CA GLU A 136 -9.14 13.85 10.23
C GLU A 136 -8.64 14.51 8.93
N PHE A 137 -7.59 13.95 8.32
CA PHE A 137 -6.88 14.57 7.19
C PHE A 137 -6.84 13.68 5.95
N VAL A 138 -6.63 14.33 4.81
CA VAL A 138 -6.26 13.67 3.56
C VAL A 138 -4.75 13.45 3.56
N VAL A 139 -4.32 12.23 3.28
CA VAL A 139 -2.91 11.87 3.11
C VAL A 139 -2.68 11.40 1.69
N LEU A 140 -1.48 11.64 1.15
CA LEU A 140 -1.10 11.15 -0.17
C LEU A 140 -0.13 10.00 -0.06
N TRP A 141 -0.51 8.92 -0.70
CA TRP A 141 0.30 7.74 -0.90
C TRP A 141 0.94 7.79 -2.29
N GLY A 142 1.99 7.02 -2.50
CA GLY A 142 2.61 6.93 -3.81
C GLY A 142 1.76 6.13 -4.80
N ARG A 143 2.35 5.89 -5.96
CA ARG A 143 1.73 5.18 -7.08
C ARG A 143 1.08 3.85 -6.66
N ASN A 144 -0.07 3.57 -7.25
CA ASN A 144 -0.92 2.41 -6.94
C ASN A 144 -1.35 2.34 -5.47
N GLY A 145 -1.41 3.49 -4.77
CA GLY A 145 -1.84 3.53 -3.39
C GLY A 145 -0.93 2.78 -2.45
N LEU A 146 0.38 2.87 -2.67
CA LEU A 146 1.42 2.26 -1.87
C LEU A 146 2.17 3.32 -1.07
N SER A 147 2.46 3.05 0.21
CA SER A 147 3.33 3.92 1.00
C SER A 147 4.75 3.85 0.45
N PHE A 148 5.48 4.96 0.50
CA PHE A 148 6.89 5.01 0.15
C PHE A 148 7.70 4.19 1.16
N ARG A 149 8.73 3.47 0.70
CA ARG A 149 9.53 2.61 1.58
C ARG A 149 10.75 3.34 2.12
N LYS A 150 11.23 4.36 1.40
CA LYS A 150 12.37 5.19 1.79
C LYS A 150 11.94 6.63 2.02
N PHE A 151 12.64 7.30 2.93
CA PHE A 151 12.39 8.71 3.20
C PHE A 151 12.67 9.54 1.94
N GLU A 152 13.74 9.21 1.21
CA GLU A 152 14.16 9.90 0.00
C GLU A 152 13.12 9.80 -1.12
N GLU A 153 12.41 8.68 -1.23
CA GLU A 153 11.30 8.50 -2.17
C GLU A 153 10.14 9.43 -1.81
N ALA A 154 9.75 9.48 -0.53
CA ALA A 154 8.68 10.36 -0.07
C ALA A 154 9.06 11.84 -0.23
N GLU A 155 10.30 12.21 0.08
CA GLU A 155 10.79 13.59 -0.06
C GLU A 155 10.86 14.01 -1.53
N SER A 156 11.28 13.11 -2.42
CA SER A 156 11.25 13.36 -3.87
C SER A 156 9.82 13.57 -4.37
N ALA A 157 8.87 12.78 -3.86
CA ALA A 157 7.45 12.92 -4.19
C ALA A 157 6.87 14.23 -3.63
N ARG A 158 7.25 14.64 -2.42
CA ARG A 158 6.87 15.95 -1.86
C ARG A 158 7.41 17.09 -2.71
N GLN A 159 8.66 17.01 -3.13
CA GLN A 159 9.29 18.02 -3.98
C GLN A 159 8.57 18.13 -5.33
N LEU A 160 8.14 17.01 -5.93
CA LEU A 160 7.33 17.01 -7.14
C LEU A 160 5.99 17.75 -6.95
N LEU A 161 5.30 17.56 -5.81
CA LEU A 161 4.08 18.32 -5.51
C LEU A 161 4.34 19.82 -5.38
N LEU A 162 5.42 20.20 -4.71
CA LEU A 162 5.78 21.61 -4.54
C LEU A 162 6.15 22.28 -5.87
N GLU A 163 6.79 21.56 -6.78
CA GLU A 163 7.17 22.09 -8.09
C GLU A 163 5.97 22.23 -9.04
N ARG A 164 4.99 21.32 -8.94
CA ARG A 164 3.85 21.27 -9.87
C ARG A 164 2.63 22.02 -9.37
N VAL A 165 2.35 21.99 -8.07
CA VAL A 165 1.12 22.53 -7.47
C VAL A 165 1.42 23.18 -6.10
N PRO A 166 2.33 24.17 -6.05
CA PRO A 166 2.76 24.78 -4.79
C PRO A 166 1.61 25.41 -4.00
N ASP A 167 0.64 26.02 -4.68
CA ASP A 167 -0.47 26.74 -4.03
C ASP A 167 -1.38 25.84 -3.18
N ILE A 168 -1.42 24.55 -3.50
CA ILE A 168 -2.27 23.56 -2.82
C ILE A 168 -1.44 22.76 -1.81
N PHE A 169 -0.22 22.37 -2.17
CA PHE A 169 0.56 21.41 -1.37
C PHE A 169 1.76 22.02 -0.64
N SER A 170 1.88 23.35 -0.53
CA SER A 170 2.99 24.04 0.15
C SER A 170 3.25 23.56 1.58
N GLU A 171 2.19 23.18 2.30
CA GLU A 171 2.25 22.71 3.69
C GLU A 171 2.35 21.18 3.82
N THR A 172 2.47 20.46 2.70
CA THR A 172 2.59 19.00 2.70
C THR A 172 3.93 18.59 3.31
N VAL A 173 3.90 17.64 4.24
CA VAL A 173 5.09 17.12 4.93
C VAL A 173 5.23 15.61 4.75
N VAL A 174 6.46 15.11 4.79
CA VAL A 174 6.69 13.65 4.88
C VAL A 174 6.37 13.19 6.30
N ALA A 175 5.46 12.25 6.41
CA ALA A 175 5.15 11.54 7.65
C ALA A 175 5.54 10.06 7.52
N PHE A 176 5.65 9.37 8.66
CA PHE A 176 5.93 7.94 8.67
C PHE A 176 5.11 7.20 9.70
N VAL A 177 4.85 5.93 9.42
CA VAL A 177 4.40 4.94 10.41
C VAL A 177 5.55 3.99 10.65
N GLU A 178 5.83 3.69 11.90
CA GLU A 178 6.80 2.68 12.27
C GLU A 178 6.09 1.54 13.01
N THR A 179 6.20 0.34 12.47
CA THR A 179 5.75 -0.88 13.15
C THR A 179 6.96 -1.65 13.66
N SER A 180 6.99 -1.91 14.96
CA SER A 180 7.98 -2.80 15.57
C SER A 180 7.48 -4.24 15.47
N LYS A 181 8.28 -5.14 14.91
CA LYS A 181 8.08 -6.59 15.12
C LYS A 181 8.32 -6.86 16.61
N ARG A 182 7.25 -7.14 17.37
CA ARG A 182 7.36 -7.69 18.73
C ARG A 182 7.43 -9.21 18.66
#